data_AF-A0A2V8MD60-F1
#
_entry.id   AF-A0A2V8MD60-F1
#
_cell.length_a   1.000
_cell.length_b   1.000
_cell.length_c   1.000
_cell.angle_alpha   90.00
_cell.angle_beta   90.00
_cell.angle_gamma   90.00
#
_symmetry.space_group_name_H-M   'P 1'
#
loop_
_entity.id
_entity.type
_entity.pdbx_description
1 polymer ?
#
loop_
_entity_poly.entity_id
_entity_poly.type
_entity_poly.pdbx_seq_one_letter_code
_entity_poly.pdbx_strand_id
1 'polypeptide(L)'
;MVTLLITAFAILALIGIGIYFWQKPSSDYSGNVLPPRPDARGLFAENASTGEEETGQSATVASQLAEELLGRARSGERSALNLAQGTGDRALYDQVLTELVRWSDTDAKLLLLISHVGKNDLPVNTGLAKAVIASLSRAPGRSLTSVALHFAALTDDAGLYREAVENALELWREEKLADVKPVELRALFDGEFWILSARARSSGAGFVLKRTLESARRELAAASAKQ
;
A
#
# COMPACT_ATOMS: atom_id res chain seq x y z
N MET A 1 12.55 24.23 44.26
CA MET A 1 12.51 24.27 42.79
C MET A 1 12.60 22.87 42.14
N VAL A 2 13.33 21.91 42.72
CA VAL A 2 13.48 20.55 42.17
C VAL A 2 12.20 19.70 42.24
N THR A 3 11.38 19.87 43.29
CA THR A 3 10.14 19.09 43.48
C THR A 3 9.08 19.35 42.41
N LEU A 4 8.97 20.58 41.90
CA LEU A 4 8.05 20.95 40.82
C LEU A 4 8.46 20.36 39.47
N LEU A 5 9.77 20.16 39.26
CA LEU A 5 10.30 19.60 38.02
C LEU A 5 10.02 18.08 37.95
N ILE A 6 10.14 17.40 39.09
CA ILE A 6 9.83 15.97 39.22
C ILE A 6 8.34 15.69 39.02
N THR A 7 7.44 16.49 39.63
CA THR A 7 6.00 16.32 39.46
C THR A 7 5.54 16.64 38.03
N ALA A 8 6.10 17.67 37.39
CA ALA A 8 5.81 17.98 35.99
C ALA A 8 6.21 16.83 35.05
N PHE A 9 7.37 16.21 35.28
CA PHE A 9 7.84 15.07 34.48
C PHE A 9 6.96 13.83 34.68
N ALA A 10 6.52 13.56 35.92
CA ALA A 10 5.63 12.45 36.22
C ALA A 10 4.26 12.60 35.53
N ILE A 11 3.70 13.82 35.49
CA ILE A 11 2.43 14.10 34.81
C ILE A 11 2.58 13.91 33.30
N LEU A 12 3.65 14.41 32.69
CA LEU A 12 3.90 14.23 31.26
C LEU A 12 4.10 12.76 30.88
N ALA A 13 4.78 11.98 31.73
CA ALA A 13 4.95 10.55 31.52
C ALA A 13 3.61 9.79 31.55
N LEU A 14 2.72 10.11 32.51
CA LEU A 14 1.40 9.50 32.60
C LEU A 14 0.50 9.85 31.41
N ILE A 15 0.55 11.09 30.94
CA ILE A 15 -0.18 11.52 29.74
C ILE A 15 0.35 10.80 28.49
N GLY A 16 1.67 10.69 28.35
CA GLY A 16 2.31 9.98 27.25
C GLY A 16 1.92 8.49 27.20
N ILE A 17 1.86 7.82 28.35
CA ILE A 17 1.41 6.42 28.45
C ILE A 17 -0.07 6.30 28.08
N GLY A 18 -0.93 7.23 28.53
CA GLY A 18 -2.35 7.25 28.17
C GLY A 18 -2.57 7.39 26.66
N ILE A 19 -1.86 8.31 26.01
CA ILE A 19 -1.92 8.50 24.55
C ILE A 19 -1.36 7.27 23.82
N TYR A 20 -0.27 6.67 24.31
CA TYR A 20 0.31 5.46 23.71
C TYR A 20 -0.66 4.27 23.75
N PHE A 21 -1.39 4.09 24.86
CA PHE A 21 -2.41 3.05 24.97
C PHE A 21 -3.67 3.36 24.16
N TRP A 22 -4.01 4.64 23.94
CA TRP A 22 -5.15 5.03 23.12
C TRP A 22 -4.85 4.97 21.61
N GLN A 23 -3.59 5.17 21.22
CA GLN A 23 -3.12 4.99 19.84
C GLN A 23 -2.89 3.53 19.46
N LYS A 24 -2.86 2.59 20.40
CA LYS A 24 -2.82 1.18 20.07
C LYS A 24 -4.22 0.79 19.62
N PRO A 25 -4.50 0.58 18.32
CA PRO A 25 -5.75 -0.06 17.92
C PRO A 25 -5.80 -1.38 18.68
N SER A 26 -6.89 -1.60 19.42
CA SER A 26 -7.20 -2.93 19.92
C SER A 26 -7.07 -3.85 18.71
N SER A 27 -6.09 -4.75 18.74
CA SER A 27 -6.04 -5.85 17.80
C SER A 27 -7.36 -6.57 18.01
N ASP A 28 -8.32 -6.30 17.13
CA ASP A 28 -9.58 -6.98 17.09
C ASP A 28 -9.19 -8.43 16.87
N TYR A 29 -9.23 -9.19 17.96
CA TYR A 29 -9.04 -10.61 17.95
C TYR A 29 -10.32 -11.19 17.35
N SER A 30 -10.53 -10.92 16.06
CA SER A 30 -11.46 -11.63 15.18
C SER A 30 -10.81 -12.95 14.74
N GLY A 31 -10.09 -13.60 15.65
CA GLY A 31 -9.47 -14.90 15.47
C GLY A 31 -10.38 -15.95 16.07
N ASN A 32 -11.10 -16.65 15.20
CA ASN A 32 -11.98 -17.79 15.47
C ASN A 32 -13.36 -17.46 16.03
N VAL A 33 -14.15 -16.70 15.25
CA VAL A 33 -15.59 -16.98 15.26
C VAL A 33 -15.74 -18.38 14.68
N LEU A 34 -16.26 -19.31 15.49
CA LEU A 34 -16.68 -20.63 15.01
C LEU A 34 -17.51 -20.44 13.74
N PRO A 35 -17.40 -21.33 12.74
CA PRO A 35 -18.31 -21.28 11.59
C PRO A 35 -19.75 -21.17 12.14
N PRO A 36 -20.61 -20.35 11.51
CA PRO A 36 -22.01 -20.23 11.94
C PRO A 36 -22.54 -21.66 12.12
N ARG A 37 -23.20 -21.92 13.26
CA ARG A 37 -23.76 -23.23 13.56
C ARG A 37 -24.48 -23.71 12.29
N PRO A 38 -24.15 -24.89 11.74
CA PRO A 38 -24.91 -25.41 10.63
C PRO A 38 -26.36 -25.41 11.06
N ASP A 39 -27.18 -24.72 10.29
CA ASP A 39 -28.60 -24.53 10.53
C ASP A 39 -29.20 -25.95 10.49
N ALA A 40 -29.34 -26.57 11.66
CA ALA A 40 -29.88 -27.91 11.82
C ALA A 40 -31.41 -27.79 11.64
N ARG A 41 -31.82 -27.42 10.43
CA ARG A 41 -33.19 -27.49 9.95
C ARG A 41 -33.56 -28.97 10.00
N GLY A 42 -34.28 -29.35 11.04
CA GLY A 42 -34.93 -30.65 11.11
C GLY A 42 -35.82 -30.81 9.87
N LEU A 43 -35.96 -32.04 9.38
CA LEU A 43 -36.72 -32.41 8.19
C LEU A 43 -38.24 -32.09 8.27
N PHE A 44 -38.67 -31.44 9.36
CA PHE A 44 -40.03 -31.05 9.70
C PHE A 44 -40.14 -29.57 10.10
N ALA A 45 -39.13 -28.75 9.83
CA ALA A 45 -39.23 -27.31 10.04
C ALA A 45 -40.23 -26.72 9.04
N GLU A 46 -41.45 -26.48 9.53
CA GLU A 46 -42.55 -25.89 8.79
C GLU A 46 -42.18 -24.49 8.29
N ASN A 47 -42.53 -24.23 7.04
CA ASN A 47 -42.12 -23.09 6.23
C ASN A 47 -42.21 -21.74 6.98
N ALA A 48 -41.08 -21.23 7.46
CA ALA A 48 -40.87 -19.80 7.63
C ALA A 48 -40.07 -19.30 6.43
N SER A 49 -40.78 -19.02 5.35
CA SER A 49 -40.29 -18.26 4.21
C SER A 49 -40.02 -16.81 4.65
N THR A 50 -38.86 -16.58 5.27
CA THR A 50 -38.33 -15.25 5.55
C THR A 50 -36.80 -15.33 5.60
N GLY A 51 -36.17 -15.63 4.47
CA GLY A 51 -34.70 -15.74 4.42
C GLY A 51 -34.08 -15.62 3.02
N GLU A 52 -34.87 -15.62 1.97
CA GLU A 52 -34.37 -15.49 0.58
C GLU A 52 -34.41 -14.04 0.06
N GLU A 53 -35.16 -13.14 0.72
CA GLU A 53 -35.26 -11.74 0.29
C GLU A 53 -34.12 -10.84 0.83
N GLU A 54 -33.60 -11.11 2.04
CA GLU A 54 -32.55 -10.27 2.65
C GLU A 54 -31.18 -10.46 1.98
N THR A 55 -30.84 -11.69 1.57
CA THR A 55 -29.58 -11.96 0.85
C THR A 55 -29.60 -11.41 -0.58
N GLY A 56 -30.75 -11.45 -1.25
CA GLY A 56 -30.94 -10.86 -2.57
C GLY A 56 -30.87 -9.33 -2.54
N GLN A 57 -31.54 -8.69 -1.59
CA GLN A 57 -31.54 -7.22 -1.46
C GLN A 57 -30.16 -6.68 -1.07
N SER A 58 -29.46 -7.28 -0.10
CA SER A 58 -28.10 -6.84 0.25
C SER A 58 -27.10 -7.03 -0.90
N ALA A 59 -27.20 -8.12 -1.67
CA ALA A 59 -26.34 -8.34 -2.83
C ALA A 59 -26.61 -7.30 -3.95
N THR A 60 -27.87 -6.95 -4.19
CA THR A 60 -28.22 -5.91 -5.17
C THR A 60 -27.77 -4.52 -4.75
N VAL A 61 -27.90 -4.15 -3.48
CA VAL A 61 -27.43 -2.86 -2.94
C VAL A 61 -25.91 -2.78 -3.00
N ALA A 62 -25.18 -3.84 -2.64
CA ALA A 62 -23.73 -3.89 -2.76
C ALA A 62 -23.26 -3.75 -4.22
N SER A 63 -23.95 -4.41 -5.15
CA SER A 63 -23.65 -4.29 -6.59
C SER A 63 -23.93 -2.89 -7.14
N GLN A 64 -25.00 -2.22 -6.69
CA GLN A 64 -25.31 -0.85 -7.09
C GLN A 64 -24.28 0.15 -6.57
N LEU A 65 -23.88 0.00 -5.29
CA LEU A 65 -22.82 0.81 -4.70
C LEU A 65 -21.50 0.62 -5.44
N ALA A 66 -21.15 -0.63 -5.79
CA ALA A 66 -19.94 -0.94 -6.54
C ALA A 66 -19.94 -0.23 -7.90
N GLU A 67 -21.04 -0.31 -8.67
CA GLU A 67 -21.16 0.38 -9.94
C GLU A 67 -21.11 1.91 -9.81
N GLU A 68 -21.72 2.46 -8.75
CA GLU A 68 -21.63 3.90 -8.48
C GLU A 68 -20.19 4.34 -8.21
N LEU A 69 -19.46 3.61 -7.37
CA LEU A 69 -18.06 3.91 -7.06
C LEU A 69 -17.16 3.76 -8.29
N LEU A 70 -17.42 2.77 -9.15
CA LEU A 70 -16.71 2.62 -10.43
C LEU A 70 -17.05 3.75 -11.40
N GLY A 71 -18.31 4.19 -11.46
CA GLY A 71 -18.72 5.35 -12.24
C GLY A 71 -18.00 6.63 -11.82
N ARG A 72 -17.90 6.86 -10.50
CA ARG A 72 -17.14 7.97 -9.90
C ARG A 72 -15.63 7.85 -10.15
N ALA A 73 -15.07 6.64 -10.11
CA ALA A 73 -13.67 6.41 -10.46
C ALA A 73 -13.38 6.78 -11.92
N ARG A 74 -14.27 6.41 -12.84
CA ARG A 74 -14.17 6.75 -14.27
C ARG A 74 -14.30 8.24 -14.56
N SER A 75 -14.98 9.00 -13.70
CA SER A 75 -15.02 10.47 -13.80
C SER A 75 -13.81 11.15 -13.15
N GLY A 76 -12.92 10.39 -12.49
CA GLY A 76 -11.72 10.91 -11.83
C GLY A 76 -11.94 11.30 -10.36
N GLU A 77 -13.05 10.90 -9.75
CA GLU A 77 -13.38 11.25 -8.36
C GLU A 77 -12.58 10.38 -7.38
N ARG A 78 -11.48 10.93 -6.83
CA ARG A 78 -10.56 10.19 -5.94
C ARG A 78 -11.16 9.87 -4.57
N SER A 79 -12.20 10.59 -4.14
CA SER A 79 -12.98 10.30 -2.92
C SER A 79 -13.60 8.90 -2.96
N ALA A 80 -13.87 8.35 -4.16
CA ALA A 80 -14.38 7.00 -4.34
C ALA A 80 -13.45 5.94 -3.73
N LEU A 81 -12.13 6.18 -3.67
CA LEU A 81 -11.19 5.27 -3.01
C LEU A 81 -11.41 5.20 -1.50
N ASN A 82 -11.66 6.34 -0.86
CA ASN A 82 -11.89 6.38 0.58
C ASN A 82 -13.20 5.64 0.93
N LEU A 83 -14.23 5.82 0.09
CA LEU A 83 -15.49 5.11 0.24
C LEU A 83 -15.32 3.60 0.01
N ALA A 84 -14.59 3.20 -1.03
CA ALA A 84 -14.30 1.81 -1.33
C ALA A 84 -13.42 1.14 -0.25
N GLN A 85 -12.50 1.87 0.39
CA GLN A 85 -11.75 1.35 1.54
C GLN A 85 -12.67 1.16 2.74
N GLY A 86 -13.62 2.09 2.96
CA GLY A 86 -14.59 2.02 4.04
C GLY A 86 -15.56 0.84 3.97
N THR A 87 -15.77 0.24 2.80
CA THR A 87 -16.59 -0.99 2.66
C THR A 87 -15.87 -2.25 3.13
N GLY A 88 -14.53 -2.22 3.24
CA GLY A 88 -13.71 -3.38 3.57
C GLY A 88 -13.57 -4.41 2.43
N ASP A 89 -14.18 -4.17 1.26
CA ASP A 89 -14.05 -5.05 0.10
C ASP A 89 -12.78 -4.70 -0.70
N ARG A 90 -11.74 -5.52 -0.50
CA ARG A 90 -10.46 -5.36 -1.20
C ARG A 90 -10.59 -5.49 -2.72
N ALA A 91 -11.47 -6.35 -3.22
CA ALA A 91 -11.63 -6.54 -4.66
C ALA A 91 -12.28 -5.31 -5.30
N LEU A 92 -13.27 -4.71 -4.63
CA LEU A 92 -13.88 -3.46 -5.08
C LEU A 92 -12.89 -2.30 -5.03
N TYR A 93 -12.13 -2.17 -3.94
CA TYR A 93 -11.08 -1.16 -3.83
C TYR A 93 -10.05 -1.27 -4.98
N ASP A 94 -9.58 -2.49 -5.26
CA ASP A 94 -8.60 -2.72 -6.32
C ASP A 94 -9.16 -2.36 -7.71
N GLN A 95 -10.45 -2.62 -7.96
CA GLN A 95 -11.12 -2.23 -9.20
C GLN A 95 -11.25 -0.70 -9.32
N VAL A 96 -11.70 -0.01 -8.27
CA VAL A 96 -11.81 1.46 -8.23
C VAL A 96 -10.44 2.11 -8.44
N LEU A 97 -9.39 1.59 -7.79
CA LEU A 97 -8.03 2.09 -7.97
C LEU A 97 -7.52 1.85 -9.40
N THR A 98 -7.81 0.69 -9.98
CA THR A 98 -7.44 0.37 -11.36
C THR A 98 -8.11 1.33 -12.35
N GLU A 99 -9.38 1.64 -12.17
CA GLU A 99 -10.10 2.59 -13.03
C GLU A 99 -9.56 4.03 -12.88
N LEU A 100 -9.18 4.46 -11.66
CA LEU A 100 -8.54 5.75 -11.45
C LEU A 100 -7.13 5.85 -12.06
N VAL A 101 -6.37 4.75 -12.03
CA VAL A 101 -5.07 4.67 -12.73
C VAL A 101 -5.29 4.79 -14.24
N ARG A 102 -6.32 4.14 -14.80
CA ARG A 102 -6.68 4.27 -16.22
C ARG A 102 -7.11 5.67 -16.61
N TRP A 103 -7.89 6.33 -15.75
CA TRP A 103 -8.28 7.73 -15.94
C TRP A 103 -7.09 8.69 -15.87
N SER A 104 -6.04 8.32 -15.13
CA SER A 104 -4.79 9.07 -14.99
C SER A 104 -3.85 8.86 -16.19
N ASP A 105 -4.35 9.18 -17.38
CA ASP A 105 -3.66 9.10 -18.68
C ASP A 105 -2.40 9.97 -18.81
N THR A 106 -2.20 10.91 -17.89
CA THR A 106 -1.12 11.91 -17.89
C THR A 106 -0.37 11.88 -16.57
N ASP A 107 0.94 12.14 -16.61
CA ASP A 107 1.79 12.12 -15.42
C ASP A 107 1.30 13.11 -14.34
N ALA A 108 0.75 14.26 -14.72
CA ALA A 108 0.17 15.22 -13.78
C ALA A 108 -1.04 14.64 -13.01
N LYS A 109 -1.95 13.94 -13.70
CA LYS A 109 -3.10 13.27 -13.05
C LYS A 109 -2.64 12.13 -12.14
N LEU A 110 -1.63 11.37 -12.58
CA LEU A 110 -1.05 10.30 -11.79
C LEU A 110 -0.39 10.83 -10.51
N LEU A 111 0.34 11.94 -10.56
CA LEU A 111 0.92 12.58 -9.38
C LEU A 111 -0.16 13.03 -8.37
N LEU A 112 -1.30 13.53 -8.85
CA LEU A 112 -2.44 13.85 -7.97
C LEU A 112 -3.01 12.59 -7.30
N LEU A 113 -3.08 11.48 -8.03
CA LEU A 113 -3.51 10.19 -7.47
C LEU A 113 -2.51 9.67 -6.43
N ILE A 114 -1.22 9.68 -6.74
CA ILE A 114 -0.12 9.30 -5.83
C ILE A 114 -0.19 10.14 -4.54
N SER A 115 -0.33 11.46 -4.67
CA SER A 115 -0.43 12.36 -3.51
C SER A 115 -1.67 12.06 -2.66
N HIS A 116 -2.81 11.76 -3.29
CA HIS A 116 -4.02 11.39 -2.59
C HIS A 116 -3.88 10.05 -1.84
N VAL A 117 -3.27 9.05 -2.49
CA VAL A 117 -3.00 7.73 -1.89
C VAL A 117 -2.07 7.86 -0.69
N GLY A 118 -0.95 8.57 -0.84
CA GLY A 118 0.01 8.77 0.25
C GLY A 118 -0.54 9.61 1.41
N LYS A 119 -1.35 10.64 1.13
CA LYS A 119 -1.93 11.50 2.18
C LYS A 119 -2.97 10.77 3.05
N ASN A 120 -3.70 9.82 2.46
CA ASN A 120 -4.77 9.09 3.14
C ASN A 120 -4.33 7.68 3.58
N ASP A 121 -3.04 7.35 3.46
CA ASP A 121 -2.47 6.03 3.80
C ASP A 121 -3.25 4.87 3.15
N LEU A 122 -3.60 5.05 1.87
CA LEU A 122 -4.42 4.09 1.15
C LEU A 122 -3.58 2.90 0.65
N PRO A 123 -4.13 1.67 0.65
CA PRO A 123 -3.41 0.50 0.15
C PRO A 123 -2.97 0.67 -1.32
N VAL A 124 -1.71 0.37 -1.61
CA VAL A 124 -1.18 0.41 -2.97
C VAL A 124 -1.37 -0.95 -3.63
N ASN A 125 -1.94 -0.96 -4.84
CA ASN A 125 -2.04 -2.17 -5.65
C ASN A 125 -0.95 -2.22 -6.74
N THR A 126 -0.82 -3.38 -7.37
CA THR A 126 0.19 -3.62 -8.43
C THR A 126 -0.03 -2.75 -9.66
N GLY A 127 -1.28 -2.40 -9.98
CA GLY A 127 -1.62 -1.53 -11.12
C GLY A 127 -1.07 -0.10 -10.94
N LEU A 128 -1.27 0.49 -9.76
CA LEU A 128 -0.73 1.81 -9.43
C LEU A 128 0.80 1.79 -9.44
N ALA A 129 1.41 0.83 -8.75
CA ALA A 129 2.88 0.73 -8.70
C ALA A 129 3.50 0.62 -10.11
N LYS A 130 2.94 -0.20 -11.00
CA LYS A 130 3.38 -0.29 -12.40
C LYS A 130 3.23 1.03 -13.15
N ALA A 131 2.13 1.76 -12.94
CA ALA A 131 1.93 3.06 -13.56
C ALA A 131 2.97 4.09 -13.07
N VAL A 132 3.32 4.08 -11.78
CA VAL A 132 4.36 4.95 -11.22
C VAL A 132 5.74 4.59 -11.80
N ILE A 133 6.09 3.30 -11.87
CA ILE A 133 7.36 2.84 -12.48
C ILE A 133 7.43 3.27 -13.95
N ALA A 134 6.34 3.13 -14.70
CA ALA A 134 6.28 3.58 -16.10
C ALA A 134 6.43 5.11 -16.23
N SER A 135 5.83 5.87 -15.31
CA SER A 135 5.99 7.33 -15.24
C SER A 135 7.43 7.73 -14.94
N LEU A 136 8.12 7.01 -14.04
CA LEU A 136 9.52 7.22 -13.72
C LEU A 136 10.42 7.08 -14.95
N SER A 137 10.19 6.08 -15.81
CA SER A 137 10.97 5.92 -17.05
C SER A 137 10.75 7.07 -18.05
N ARG A 138 9.59 7.74 -18.01
CA ARG A 138 9.29 8.90 -18.87
C ARG A 138 9.88 10.20 -18.33
N ALA A 139 9.77 10.41 -17.02
CA ALA A 139 10.24 11.62 -16.34
C ALA A 139 11.05 11.25 -15.09
N PRO A 140 12.33 10.84 -15.26
CA PRO A 140 13.20 10.48 -14.15
C PRO A 140 13.40 11.65 -13.20
N GLY A 141 13.40 11.37 -11.89
CA GLY A 141 13.72 12.38 -10.89
C GLY A 141 13.72 11.80 -9.48
N ARG A 142 14.55 12.36 -8.60
CA ARG A 142 14.78 11.86 -7.23
C ARG A 142 13.50 11.57 -6.43
N SER A 143 12.54 12.50 -6.44
CA SER A 143 11.27 12.34 -5.72
C SER A 143 10.46 11.15 -6.26
N LEU A 144 10.31 11.08 -7.59
CA LEU A 144 9.54 10.02 -8.24
C LEU A 144 10.20 8.65 -8.09
N THR A 145 11.55 8.60 -8.10
CA THR A 145 12.30 7.36 -7.82
C THR A 145 11.99 6.82 -6.44
N SER A 146 12.01 7.67 -5.41
CA SER A 146 11.68 7.26 -4.04
C SER A 146 10.25 6.73 -3.95
N VAL A 147 9.29 7.42 -4.58
CA VAL A 147 7.88 7.01 -4.60
C VAL A 147 7.69 5.69 -5.34
N ALA A 148 8.32 5.52 -6.50
CA ALA A 148 8.22 4.29 -7.30
C ALA A 148 8.73 3.06 -6.53
N LEU A 149 9.88 3.19 -5.86
CA LEU A 149 10.45 2.12 -5.04
C LEU A 149 9.55 1.80 -3.84
N HIS A 150 9.09 2.84 -3.13
CA HIS A 150 8.21 2.68 -1.98
C HIS A 150 6.89 2.01 -2.36
N PHE A 151 6.24 2.48 -3.44
CA PHE A 151 4.97 1.94 -3.90
C PHE A 151 5.12 0.50 -4.39
N ALA A 152 6.22 0.18 -5.08
CA ALA A 152 6.51 -1.20 -5.48
C ALA A 152 6.68 -2.10 -4.25
N ALA A 153 7.35 -1.64 -3.18
CA ALA A 153 7.50 -2.40 -1.95
C ALA A 153 6.16 -2.63 -1.21
N LEU A 154 5.27 -1.64 -1.19
CA LEU A 154 3.94 -1.74 -0.57
C LEU A 154 3.02 -2.78 -1.23
N THR A 155 3.27 -3.15 -2.49
CA THR A 155 2.48 -4.20 -3.18
C THR A 155 2.73 -5.62 -2.67
N ASP A 156 3.78 -5.81 -1.86
CA ASP A 156 4.26 -7.12 -1.41
C ASP A 156 4.67 -8.08 -2.54
N ASP A 157 4.96 -7.56 -3.74
CA ASP A 157 5.47 -8.32 -4.87
C ASP A 157 6.98 -8.09 -5.03
N ALA A 158 7.78 -9.08 -4.62
CA ALA A 158 9.24 -9.03 -4.74
C ALA A 158 9.72 -8.93 -6.20
N GLY A 159 8.96 -9.45 -7.16
CA GLY A 159 9.26 -9.33 -8.58
C GLY A 159 9.08 -7.91 -9.09
N LEU A 160 7.99 -7.26 -8.69
CA LEU A 160 7.72 -5.86 -9.05
C LEU A 160 8.72 -4.89 -8.39
N TYR A 161 9.07 -5.12 -7.12
CA TYR A 161 10.09 -4.32 -6.46
C TYR A 161 11.47 -4.48 -7.11
N ARG A 162 11.83 -5.71 -7.52
CA ARG A 162 13.06 -5.95 -8.29
C ARG A 162 13.08 -5.17 -9.61
N GLU A 163 11.97 -5.16 -10.35
CA GLU A 163 11.82 -4.40 -11.59
C GLU A 163 12.02 -2.90 -11.36
N ALA A 164 11.43 -2.36 -10.29
CA ALA A 164 11.62 -0.95 -9.91
C ALA A 164 13.09 -0.63 -9.59
N VAL A 165 13.79 -1.50 -8.86
CA VAL A 165 15.23 -1.36 -8.54
C VAL A 165 16.08 -1.39 -9.81
N GLU A 166 15.83 -2.34 -10.71
CA GLU A 166 16.57 -2.47 -11.97
C GLU A 166 16.37 -1.24 -12.87
N ASN A 167 15.14 -0.74 -12.99
CA ASN A 167 14.81 0.47 -13.73
C ASN A 167 15.49 1.71 -13.13
N ALA A 168 15.45 1.88 -11.80
CA ALA A 168 16.14 2.98 -11.14
C ALA A 168 17.67 2.93 -11.32
N LEU A 169 18.27 1.73 -11.30
CA LEU A 169 19.70 1.55 -11.58
C LEU A 169 20.05 1.89 -13.03
N GLU A 170 19.23 1.47 -13.99
CA GLU A 170 19.42 1.79 -15.40
C GLU A 170 19.38 3.31 -15.62
N LEU A 171 18.36 3.99 -15.09
CA LEU A 171 18.26 5.45 -15.16
C LEU A 171 19.44 6.17 -14.48
N TRP A 172 19.97 5.61 -13.39
CA TRP A 172 21.17 6.14 -12.74
C TRP A 172 22.43 5.95 -13.60
N ARG A 173 22.61 4.77 -14.22
CA ARG A 173 23.73 4.49 -15.14
C ARG A 173 23.70 5.39 -16.37
N GLU A 174 22.50 5.74 -16.84
CA GLU A 174 22.29 6.67 -17.95
C GLU A 174 22.43 8.15 -17.55
N GLU A 175 22.84 8.44 -16.31
CA GLU A 175 23.00 9.79 -15.75
C GLU A 175 21.70 10.62 -15.74
N LYS A 176 20.53 9.97 -15.93
CA LYS A 176 19.21 10.64 -15.86
C LYS A 176 18.78 10.97 -14.44
N LEU A 177 19.44 10.38 -13.44
CA LEU A 177 19.26 10.67 -12.01
C LEU A 177 20.49 11.41 -11.44
N ALA A 178 20.93 12.46 -12.14
CA ALA A 178 22.15 13.22 -11.81
C ALA A 178 22.13 13.85 -10.40
N ASP A 179 20.95 14.10 -9.84
CA ASP A 179 20.74 14.66 -8.51
C ASP A 179 20.76 13.60 -7.39
N VAL A 180 20.79 12.31 -7.73
CA VAL A 180 20.78 11.20 -6.76
C VAL A 180 22.19 10.67 -6.55
N LYS A 181 22.70 10.83 -5.33
CA LYS A 181 24.01 10.25 -4.96
C LYS A 181 23.92 8.72 -4.88
N PRO A 182 24.98 7.99 -5.24
CA PRO A 182 24.94 6.52 -5.19
C PRO A 182 24.67 5.97 -3.78
N VAL A 183 25.15 6.67 -2.73
CA VAL A 183 24.88 6.31 -1.33
C VAL A 183 23.40 6.47 -0.96
N GLU A 184 22.71 7.48 -1.50
CA GLU A 184 21.28 7.71 -1.28
C GLU A 184 20.46 6.63 -1.97
N LEU A 185 20.81 6.29 -3.22
CA LEU A 185 20.13 5.24 -3.97
C LEU A 185 20.27 3.87 -3.29
N ARG A 186 21.46 3.57 -2.75
CA ARG A 186 21.67 2.37 -1.94
C ARG A 186 20.79 2.36 -0.68
N ALA A 187 20.73 3.47 0.04
CA ALA A 187 19.92 3.59 1.25
C ALA A 187 18.43 3.40 0.95
N LEU A 188 17.93 3.93 -0.17
CA LEU A 188 16.57 3.70 -0.63
C LEU A 188 16.30 2.21 -0.90
N PHE A 189 17.17 1.55 -1.66
CA PHE A 189 16.99 0.13 -1.97
C PHE A 189 16.97 -0.77 -0.73
N ASP A 190 17.87 -0.51 0.21
CA ASP A 190 17.96 -1.28 1.45
C ASP A 190 16.77 -0.96 2.39
N GLY A 191 16.35 0.31 2.45
CA GLY A 191 15.23 0.75 3.28
C GLY A 191 13.89 0.15 2.84
N GLU A 192 13.54 0.34 1.57
CA GLU A 192 12.26 -0.12 1.02
C GLU A 192 12.18 -1.66 0.96
N PHE A 193 13.32 -2.36 0.89
CA PHE A 193 13.34 -3.82 0.98
C PHE A 193 12.70 -4.35 2.27
N TRP A 194 12.83 -3.65 3.40
CA TRP A 194 12.26 -4.09 4.67
C TRP A 194 10.73 -3.89 4.78
N ILE A 195 10.15 -3.10 3.88
CA ILE A 195 8.69 -2.92 3.79
C ILE A 195 8.01 -4.18 3.24
N LEU A 196 8.70 -4.92 2.36
CA LEU A 196 8.21 -6.21 1.87
C LEU A 196 7.95 -7.18 3.04
N SER A 197 6.86 -7.95 2.94
CA SER A 197 6.53 -8.95 3.93
C SER A 197 7.61 -10.03 4.03
N ALA A 198 7.66 -10.72 5.17
CA ALA A 198 8.56 -11.85 5.34
C ALA A 198 8.34 -12.94 4.28
N ARG A 199 7.10 -13.10 3.80
CA ARG A 199 6.75 -14.05 2.73
C ARG A 199 7.34 -13.63 1.40
N ALA A 200 7.18 -12.37 0.99
CA ALA A 200 7.75 -11.88 -0.27
C ALA A 200 9.28 -11.97 -0.25
N ARG A 201 9.92 -11.60 0.87
CA ARG A 201 11.39 -11.66 1.03
C ARG A 201 11.99 -13.07 1.10
N SER A 202 11.22 -14.07 1.52
CA SER A 202 11.65 -15.48 1.58
C SER A 202 11.21 -16.30 0.37
N SER A 203 10.40 -15.74 -0.53
CA SER A 203 10.01 -16.36 -1.79
C SER A 203 11.18 -16.55 -2.76
N GLY A 204 10.99 -17.37 -3.79
CA GLY A 204 11.98 -17.53 -4.87
C GLY A 204 12.29 -16.19 -5.58
N ALA A 205 11.27 -15.37 -5.83
CA ALA A 205 11.45 -14.01 -6.36
C ALA A 205 12.23 -13.12 -5.38
N GLY A 206 11.97 -13.26 -4.08
CA GLY A 206 12.71 -12.59 -3.00
C GLY A 206 14.19 -12.95 -2.97
N PHE A 207 14.55 -14.20 -3.26
CA PHE A 207 15.95 -14.61 -3.38
C PHE A 207 16.64 -13.92 -4.57
N VAL A 208 15.99 -13.88 -5.73
CA VAL A 208 16.52 -13.17 -6.92
C VAL A 208 16.68 -11.69 -6.62
N LEU A 209 15.67 -11.06 -6.00
CA LEU A 209 15.73 -9.67 -5.55
C LEU A 209 16.93 -9.40 -4.64
N LYS A 210 17.19 -10.24 -3.63
CA LYS A 210 18.37 -10.09 -2.76
C LYS A 210 19.67 -10.10 -3.57
N ARG A 211 19.80 -11.00 -4.54
CA ARG A 211 20.96 -11.03 -5.44
C ARG A 211 21.08 -9.76 -6.26
N THR A 212 19.97 -9.23 -6.79
CA THR A 212 19.95 -7.95 -7.50
C THR A 212 20.41 -6.80 -6.59
N LEU A 213 19.90 -6.72 -5.36
CA LEU A 213 20.28 -5.71 -4.37
C LEU A 213 21.76 -5.79 -3.98
N GLU A 214 22.31 -6.99 -3.76
CA GLU A 214 23.74 -7.15 -3.49
C GLU A 214 24.61 -6.73 -4.68
N SER A 215 24.16 -7.01 -5.91
CA SER A 215 24.86 -6.53 -7.11
C SER A 215 24.83 -5.01 -7.20
N ALA A 216 23.66 -4.40 -7.02
CA ALA A 216 23.46 -2.97 -6.99
C ALA A 216 24.32 -2.29 -5.92
N ARG A 217 24.38 -2.87 -4.72
CA ARG A 217 25.20 -2.38 -3.60
C ARG A 217 26.67 -2.30 -3.98
N ARG A 218 27.22 -3.35 -4.60
CA ARG A 218 28.62 -3.39 -5.03
C ARG A 218 28.91 -2.32 -6.08
N GLU A 219 28.01 -2.16 -7.04
CA GLU A 219 28.14 -1.18 -8.10
C GLU A 219 28.10 0.26 -7.58
N LEU A 220 27.09 0.59 -6.77
CA LEU A 220 26.93 1.93 -6.19
C LEU A 220 28.06 2.26 -5.21
N ALA A 221 28.56 1.29 -4.45
CA ALA A 221 29.72 1.47 -3.58
C ALA A 221 31.00 1.77 -4.37
N ALA A 222 31.24 1.06 -5.47
CA ALA A 222 32.39 1.31 -6.34
C ALA A 222 32.32 2.69 -7.01
N ALA A 223 31.11 3.17 -7.36
CA ALA A 223 30.90 4.51 -7.88
C ALA A 223 31.10 5.60 -6.82
N SER A 224 30.65 5.35 -5.58
CA SER A 224 30.84 6.28 -4.45
C SER A 224 32.31 6.49 -4.09
N ALA A 225 33.15 5.47 -4.29
CA ALA A 225 34.58 5.54 -4.02
C ALA A 225 35.38 6.34 -5.08
N LYS A 226 34.76 6.68 -6.21
CA LYS A 226 35.38 7.46 -7.30
C LYS A 226 35.01 8.95 -7.29
N GLN A 227 34.01 9.33 -6.49
CA GLN A 227 33.57 10.71 -6.27
C GLN A 227 34.33 11.33 -5.11
#